data_AF-A0A9X0D1P6-F1
#
_entry.id   AF-A0A9X0D1P6-F1
#
_cell.length_a   1.000
_cell.length_b   1.000
_cell.length_c   1.000
_cell.angle_alpha   90.00
_cell.angle_beta   90.00
_cell.angle_gamma   90.00
#
_symmetry.space_group_name_H-M   'P 1'
#
loop_
_entity.id
_entity.type
_entity.pdbx_description
1 polymer ?
#
loop_
_entity_poly.entity_id
_entity_poly.type
_entity_poly.pdbx_seq_one_letter_code
_entity_poly.pdbx_strand_id
1 'polypeptide(L)'
;MNETDSSPARCTMHTKSEMDNFNPEVLMFPITSLPYILNSRPDLQQCFMLDFEVRPGWIVYNPNVVTVLSCNEMFRPVYKLNRIWNPNKQVFKIKCNDDLDDLKDMLAKPIVFCTTRRQECEAMINGFDTDFVLLLDPRDPQIATQIQNIVDRIDERLNSGGKFCLKITFSDLLDRLTLDEFKDLVYWLNSELSITNHCRPNQLLQLNLWTFWCAMLPVFLMASLPYRFVRKIYCHDQEIRFRVRFKLEFCPETVLVLHFYSFDRPIPGRYYTNGKLFVERDCCPTELSYLVCREAQDDLSCIEKSKSNSVE
;
A
#
# COMPACT_ATOMS: atom_id res chain seq x y z
N MET A 1 11.85 -32.69 61.11
CA MET A 1 11.12 -31.40 61.15
C MET A 1 12.09 -30.38 60.61
N ASN A 2 11.84 -29.97 59.37
CA ASN A 2 12.86 -29.49 58.44
C ASN A 2 13.19 -28.01 58.62
N GLU A 3 14.48 -27.72 58.48
CA GLU A 3 15.06 -26.43 58.11
C GLU A 3 14.56 -25.98 56.73
N THR A 4 14.36 -24.68 56.54
CA THR A 4 15.22 -23.87 55.64
C THR A 4 14.76 -22.42 55.57
N ASP A 5 15.75 -21.53 55.67
CA ASP A 5 15.73 -20.13 55.29
C ASP A 5 15.07 -19.88 53.93
N SER A 6 14.24 -18.84 53.83
CA SER A 6 14.03 -18.15 52.57
C SER A 6 13.91 -16.64 52.79
N SER A 7 14.93 -15.93 52.32
CA SER A 7 14.94 -14.49 52.14
C SER A 7 13.75 -14.04 51.28
N PRO A 8 13.15 -12.87 51.52
CA PRO A 8 12.25 -12.27 50.56
C PRO A 8 13.08 -11.83 49.36
N ALA A 9 12.91 -12.53 48.24
CA ALA A 9 13.47 -12.14 46.97
C ALA A 9 13.11 -10.68 46.68
N ARG A 10 14.13 -9.84 46.53
CA ARG A 10 14.03 -8.53 45.89
C ARG A 10 13.29 -8.72 44.56
N CYS A 11 12.03 -8.34 44.53
CA CYS A 11 11.37 -7.97 43.29
C CYS A 11 12.09 -6.69 42.83
N THR A 12 13.17 -6.86 42.07
CA THR A 12 13.67 -5.81 41.20
C THR A 12 12.51 -5.50 40.26
N MET A 13 11.81 -4.40 40.54
CA MET A 13 11.05 -3.68 39.54
C MET A 13 12.03 -3.38 38.41
N HIS A 14 12.10 -4.26 37.42
CA HIS A 14 12.57 -3.85 36.12
C HIS A 14 11.60 -2.78 35.68
N THR A 15 12.17 -1.58 35.65
CA THR A 15 11.55 -0.36 35.18
C THR A 15 10.76 -0.67 33.92
N LYS A 16 9.52 -0.21 33.94
CA LYS A 16 8.57 -0.09 32.82
C LYS A 16 9.11 0.92 31.79
N SER A 17 10.40 0.85 31.47
CA SER A 17 11.19 1.79 30.66
C SER A 17 11.77 1.15 29.42
N GLU A 18 11.21 0.03 28.98
CA GLU A 18 11.43 -0.56 27.66
C GLU A 18 10.07 -1.03 27.10
N MET A 19 9.04 -0.19 27.21
CA MET A 19 8.06 -0.13 26.14
C MET A 19 8.80 0.54 25.01
N ASP A 20 9.32 -0.25 24.08
CA ASP A 20 9.83 0.26 22.82
C ASP A 20 8.86 1.32 22.30
N ASN A 21 9.37 2.54 22.23
CA ASN A 21 8.66 3.72 21.76
C ASN A 21 8.51 3.57 20.25
N PHE A 22 7.65 2.64 19.85
CA PHE A 22 7.45 2.26 18.47
C PHE A 22 6.51 3.27 17.81
N ASN A 23 7.10 4.41 17.46
CA ASN A 23 6.45 5.36 16.61
C ASN A 23 6.10 4.69 15.27
N PRO A 24 4.88 4.90 14.77
CA PRO A 24 4.44 4.35 13.51
C PRO A 24 5.12 5.05 12.34
N GLU A 25 5.59 4.27 11.38
CA GLU A 25 6.38 4.78 10.25
C GLU A 25 5.47 5.33 9.14
N VAL A 26 4.32 4.68 8.91
CA VAL A 26 3.37 5.07 7.86
C VAL A 26 2.07 5.51 8.48
N LEU A 27 1.61 6.71 8.08
CA LEU A 27 0.32 7.22 8.47
C LEU A 27 -0.72 6.83 7.42
N MET A 28 -1.79 6.15 7.84
CA MET A 28 -2.91 5.77 6.98
C MET A 28 -4.17 6.52 7.41
N PHE A 29 -4.96 7.00 6.47
CA PHE A 29 -6.22 7.71 6.75
C PHE A 29 -7.14 7.73 5.52
N PRO A 30 -8.46 7.85 5.68
CA PRO A 30 -9.37 8.08 4.56
C PRO A 30 -8.99 9.35 3.79
N ILE A 31 -9.16 9.34 2.47
CA ILE A 31 -8.73 10.47 1.63
C ILE A 31 -9.35 11.81 2.04
N THR A 32 -10.55 11.79 2.58
CA THR A 32 -11.30 12.95 3.10
C THR A 32 -10.76 13.50 4.41
N SER A 33 -9.97 12.73 5.16
CA SER A 33 -9.28 13.21 6.36
C SER A 33 -8.05 14.07 6.03
N LEU A 34 -7.63 14.13 4.75
CA LEU A 34 -6.45 14.89 4.33
C LEU A 34 -6.43 16.36 4.83
N PRO A 35 -7.51 17.17 4.73
CA PRO A 35 -7.49 18.55 5.25
C PRO A 35 -7.09 18.62 6.73
N TYR A 36 -7.61 17.72 7.56
CA TYR A 36 -7.28 17.66 8.97
C TYR A 36 -5.81 17.27 9.20
N ILE A 37 -5.32 16.26 8.46
CA ILE A 37 -3.92 15.85 8.53
C ILE A 37 -2.98 16.99 8.11
N LEU A 38 -3.34 17.79 7.11
CA LEU A 38 -2.54 18.94 6.70
C LEU A 38 -2.50 20.04 7.78
N ASN A 39 -3.56 20.20 8.57
CA ASN A 39 -3.57 21.14 9.68
C ASN A 39 -2.65 20.71 10.83
N SER A 40 -2.46 19.41 11.04
CA SER A 40 -1.52 18.87 12.03
C SER A 40 -0.07 18.74 11.51
N ARG A 41 0.13 18.85 10.19
CA ARG A 41 1.41 18.68 9.48
C ARG A 41 1.73 19.91 8.60
N PRO A 42 2.21 21.02 9.19
CA PRO A 42 2.49 22.24 8.45
C PRO A 42 3.57 22.05 7.36
N ASP A 43 4.45 21.06 7.53
CA ASP A 43 5.44 20.66 6.53
C ASP A 43 4.81 20.17 5.22
N LEU A 44 3.63 19.56 5.30
CA LEU A 44 2.86 19.06 4.16
C LEU A 44 1.82 20.07 3.65
N GLN A 45 1.39 21.01 4.48
CA GLN A 45 0.34 21.97 4.11
C GLN A 45 0.70 22.77 2.85
N GLN A 46 1.95 23.20 2.73
CA GLN A 46 2.46 23.91 1.55
C GLN A 46 2.51 23.05 0.27
N CYS A 47 2.38 21.72 0.39
CA CYS A 47 2.46 20.79 -0.72
C CYS A 47 1.12 20.62 -1.46
N PHE A 48 0.00 20.99 -0.82
CA PHE A 48 -1.34 20.72 -1.31
C PHE A 48 -2.21 21.99 -1.33
N MET A 49 -3.13 22.05 -2.29
CA MET A 49 -4.24 22.99 -2.33
C MET A 49 -5.51 22.16 -2.48
N LEU A 50 -6.48 22.36 -1.59
CA LEU A 50 -7.71 21.58 -1.56
C LEU A 50 -8.88 22.42 -2.08
N ASP A 51 -9.71 21.83 -2.94
CA ASP A 51 -11.02 22.38 -3.29
C ASP A 51 -12.03 22.11 -2.17
N PHE A 52 -13.11 22.89 -2.10
CA PHE A 52 -14.15 22.76 -1.08
C PHE A 52 -15.05 21.54 -1.30
N GLU A 53 -15.27 21.16 -2.56
CA GLU A 53 -16.09 20.02 -2.94
C GLU A 53 -15.21 18.77 -3.13
N VAL A 54 -15.60 17.65 -2.53
CA VAL A 54 -14.89 16.38 -2.72
C VAL A 54 -15.31 15.75 -4.05
N ARG A 55 -14.44 15.87 -5.04
CA ARG A 55 -14.65 15.38 -6.41
C ARG A 55 -13.32 15.12 -7.10
N PRO A 56 -13.27 14.35 -8.20
CA PRO A 56 -12.04 14.15 -8.95
C PRO A 56 -11.28 15.46 -9.22
N GLY A 57 -10.03 15.52 -8.78
CA GLY A 57 -9.12 16.66 -8.91
C GLY A 57 -9.17 17.67 -7.75
N TRP A 58 -9.93 17.40 -6.69
CA TRP A 58 -10.04 18.30 -5.52
C TRP A 58 -8.73 18.43 -4.73
N ILE A 59 -7.85 17.43 -4.78
CA ILE A 59 -6.53 17.48 -4.12
C ILE A 59 -5.49 17.90 -5.15
N VAL A 60 -5.21 19.19 -5.20
CA VAL A 60 -4.16 19.73 -6.06
C VAL A 60 -2.82 19.65 -5.33
N TYR A 61 -1.75 19.19 -5.98
CA TYR A 61 -0.44 19.02 -5.34
C TYR A 61 0.74 19.50 -6.18
N ASN A 62 1.83 19.87 -5.51
CA ASN A 62 3.08 20.28 -6.15
C ASN A 62 4.11 19.12 -6.22
N PRO A 63 4.34 18.51 -7.40
CA PRO A 63 5.25 17.37 -7.55
C PRO A 63 6.73 17.70 -7.24
N ASN A 64 7.07 18.98 -7.12
CA ASN A 64 8.43 19.39 -6.76
C ASN A 64 8.71 19.20 -5.26
N VAL A 65 7.69 19.19 -4.40
CA VAL A 65 7.85 19.12 -2.94
C VAL A 65 7.20 17.87 -2.32
N VAL A 66 6.24 17.23 -3.00
CA VAL A 66 5.61 15.98 -2.57
C VAL A 66 5.51 15.01 -3.73
N THR A 67 5.66 13.71 -3.45
CA THR A 67 5.57 12.65 -4.46
C THR A 67 4.26 11.89 -4.30
N VAL A 68 3.34 12.08 -5.23
CA VAL A 68 2.07 11.35 -5.24
C VAL A 68 2.16 10.14 -6.18
N LEU A 69 2.19 8.95 -5.60
CA LEU A 69 2.22 7.67 -6.30
C LEU A 69 0.82 7.06 -6.35
N SER A 70 -0.06 7.70 -7.12
CA SER A 70 -1.43 7.20 -7.29
C SER A 70 -1.92 7.35 -8.72
N CYS A 71 -2.84 6.46 -9.09
CA CYS A 71 -3.68 6.57 -10.28
C CYS A 71 -5.05 7.19 -9.96
N ASN A 72 -5.29 7.57 -8.69
CA ASN A 72 -6.56 8.08 -8.22
C ASN A 72 -6.77 9.52 -8.71
N GLU A 73 -7.89 9.74 -9.39
CA GLU A 73 -8.28 10.98 -10.04
C GLU A 73 -8.62 12.09 -9.04
N MET A 74 -8.74 11.81 -7.75
CA MET A 74 -8.84 12.83 -6.69
C MET A 74 -7.60 13.73 -6.64
N PHE A 75 -6.43 13.22 -7.04
CA PHE A 75 -5.17 13.96 -7.05
C PHE A 75 -4.89 14.61 -8.40
N ARG A 76 -4.57 15.91 -8.39
CA ARG A 76 -4.22 16.68 -9.59
C ARG A 76 -2.89 17.43 -9.41
N PRO A 77 -1.86 17.16 -10.22
CA PRO A 77 -0.61 17.90 -10.11
C PRO A 77 -0.74 19.32 -10.70
N VAL A 78 -0.10 20.32 -10.07
CA VAL A 78 0.00 21.69 -10.64
C VAL A 78 0.99 21.80 -11.80
N TYR A 79 1.99 20.91 -11.82
CA TYR A 79 3.02 20.87 -12.85
C TYR A 79 2.99 19.54 -13.58
N LYS A 80 3.68 19.48 -14.71
CA LYS A 80 3.88 18.22 -15.43
C LYS A 80 4.66 17.25 -14.55
N LEU A 81 4.18 16.02 -14.45
CA LEU A 81 4.87 14.95 -13.73
C LEU A 81 6.19 14.58 -14.41
N ASN A 82 7.12 14.05 -13.61
CA ASN A 82 8.37 13.52 -14.13
C ASN A 82 8.06 12.43 -15.18
N ARG A 83 8.77 12.47 -16.31
CA ARG A 83 8.60 11.56 -17.45
C ARG A 83 8.77 10.08 -17.09
N ILE A 84 9.53 9.78 -16.04
CA ILE A 84 9.76 8.41 -15.59
C ILE A 84 8.50 7.82 -14.95
N TRP A 85 7.59 8.63 -14.42
CA TRP A 85 6.39 8.19 -13.70
C TRP A 85 5.16 8.15 -14.61
N ASN A 86 4.50 7.00 -14.67
CA ASN A 86 3.22 6.83 -15.33
C ASN A 86 2.14 6.53 -14.28
N PRO A 87 1.32 7.51 -13.85
CA PRO A 87 0.33 7.32 -12.80
C PRO A 87 -0.76 6.33 -13.22
N ASN A 88 -1.24 6.42 -14.46
CA ASN A 88 -2.30 5.53 -14.99
C ASN A 88 -1.92 4.04 -14.93
N LYS A 89 -0.63 3.76 -15.12
CA LYS A 89 -0.11 2.40 -15.02
C LYS A 89 0.52 2.13 -13.66
N GLN A 90 0.72 3.12 -12.78
CA GLN A 90 1.52 3.02 -11.56
C GLN A 90 2.95 2.48 -11.81
N VAL A 91 3.59 2.92 -12.90
CA VAL A 91 4.91 2.42 -13.32
C VAL A 91 5.94 3.54 -13.38
N PHE A 92 7.10 3.28 -12.78
CA PHE A 92 8.35 3.97 -13.08
C PHE A 92 9.10 3.29 -14.23
N LYS A 93 9.48 4.06 -15.23
CA LYS A 93 10.33 3.64 -16.34
C LYS A 93 11.73 4.21 -16.16
N ILE A 94 12.68 3.35 -15.81
CA ILE A 94 14.07 3.74 -15.52
C ILE A 94 14.96 3.11 -16.58
N LYS A 95 15.57 3.89 -17.47
CA LYS A 95 16.39 3.36 -18.57
C LYS A 95 17.88 3.66 -18.45
N CYS A 96 18.23 4.71 -17.72
CA CYS A 96 19.59 5.18 -17.54
C CYS A 96 19.79 5.74 -16.12
N ASN A 97 21.02 6.15 -15.81
CA ASN A 97 21.38 6.71 -14.51
C ASN A 97 20.67 8.05 -14.24
N ASP A 98 20.47 8.89 -15.26
CA ASP A 98 19.67 10.12 -15.11
C ASP A 98 18.23 9.82 -14.64
N ASP A 99 17.59 8.78 -15.21
CA ASP A 99 16.26 8.36 -14.79
C ASP A 99 16.26 7.80 -13.35
N LEU A 100 17.38 7.20 -12.91
CA LEU A 100 17.55 6.71 -11.54
C LEU A 100 17.70 7.88 -10.56
N ASP A 101 18.43 8.93 -10.93
CA ASP A 101 18.57 10.12 -10.10
C ASP A 101 17.23 10.87 -9.99
N ASP A 102 16.47 10.96 -11.09
CA ASP A 102 15.09 11.43 -11.08
C ASP A 102 14.21 10.63 -10.08
N LEU A 103 14.39 9.30 -10.03
CA LEU A 103 13.66 8.45 -9.08
C LEU A 103 14.09 8.73 -7.63
N LYS A 104 15.39 8.85 -7.35
CA LYS A 104 15.90 9.18 -6.01
C LYS A 104 15.32 10.50 -5.52
N ASP A 105 15.31 11.53 -6.39
CA ASP A 105 14.75 12.84 -6.07
C ASP A 105 13.26 12.75 -5.75
N MET A 106 12.50 11.95 -6.49
CA MET A 106 11.08 11.71 -6.18
C MET A 106 10.91 10.99 -4.84
N LEU A 107 11.71 9.96 -4.55
CA LEU A 107 11.57 9.17 -3.31
C LEU A 107 12.16 9.86 -2.07
N ALA A 108 12.95 10.92 -2.23
CA ALA A 108 13.47 11.75 -1.13
C ALA A 108 12.43 12.71 -0.52
N LYS A 109 11.28 12.90 -1.19
CA LYS A 109 10.18 13.76 -0.75
C LYS A 109 9.15 12.95 0.03
N PRO A 110 8.31 13.58 0.88
CA PRO A 110 7.14 12.90 1.44
C PRO A 110 6.34 12.21 0.33
N ILE A 111 6.00 10.95 0.55
CA ILE A 111 5.34 10.11 -0.46
C ILE A 111 3.90 9.90 -0.04
N VAL A 112 2.98 10.25 -0.93
CA VAL A 112 1.56 9.97 -0.80
C VAL A 112 1.21 8.85 -1.77
N PHE A 113 0.81 7.72 -1.23
CA PHE A 113 0.31 6.59 -1.98
C PHE A 113 -1.18 6.43 -1.68
N CYS A 114 -2.01 6.17 -2.69
CA CYS A 114 -3.45 5.98 -2.46
C CYS A 114 -3.89 4.62 -2.94
N THR A 115 -4.55 3.90 -2.04
CA THR A 115 -5.13 2.58 -2.23
C THR A 115 -6.65 2.67 -2.11
N THR A 116 -7.35 1.81 -2.83
CA THR A 116 -8.81 1.75 -2.80
C THR A 116 -9.22 0.48 -2.08
N ARG A 117 -10.01 0.62 -1.01
CA ARG A 117 -10.67 -0.50 -0.33
C ARG A 117 -12.02 -0.73 -1.01
N ARG A 118 -12.17 -1.89 -1.63
CA ARG A 118 -13.45 -2.35 -2.17
C ARG A 118 -14.09 -3.30 -1.18
N GLN A 119 -15.37 -3.07 -0.87
CA GLN A 119 -16.18 -3.99 -0.08
C GLN A 119 -17.35 -4.48 -0.93
N GLU A 120 -17.37 -5.78 -1.17
CA GLU A 120 -18.50 -6.46 -1.79
C GLU A 120 -19.60 -6.70 -0.75
N CYS A 121 -20.86 -6.66 -1.18
CA CYS A 121 -22.02 -6.89 -0.32
C CYS A 121 -22.94 -7.91 -0.98
N GLU A 122 -23.53 -8.82 -0.19
CA GLU A 122 -24.46 -9.84 -0.68
C GLU A 122 -25.90 -9.29 -0.94
N ALA A 123 -26.05 -7.96 -1.04
CA ALA A 123 -27.34 -7.28 -1.13
C ALA A 123 -27.59 -6.67 -2.53
N MET A 124 -28.73 -5.98 -2.70
CA MET A 124 -29.16 -5.34 -3.96
C MET A 124 -28.18 -4.27 -4.50
N ILE A 125 -27.24 -3.81 -3.65
CA ILE A 125 -26.02 -3.09 -4.01
C ILE A 125 -24.88 -4.11 -3.97
N ASN A 126 -24.16 -4.31 -5.08
CA ASN A 126 -23.08 -5.31 -5.18
C ASN A 126 -21.81 -4.92 -4.39
N GLY A 127 -21.66 -3.64 -4.02
CA GLY A 127 -20.58 -3.18 -3.14
C GLY A 127 -20.32 -1.68 -3.24
N PHE A 128 -19.24 -1.26 -2.57
CA PHE A 128 -18.74 0.10 -2.63
C PHE A 128 -17.21 0.18 -2.55
N ASP A 129 -16.66 1.26 -3.10
CA ASP A 129 -15.25 1.63 -2.95
C ASP A 129 -15.10 2.80 -1.99
N THR A 130 -14.03 2.78 -1.20
CA THR A 130 -13.55 3.94 -0.44
C THR A 130 -12.03 4.03 -0.53
N ASP A 131 -11.49 5.25 -0.55
CA ASP A 131 -10.07 5.49 -0.79
C ASP A 131 -9.33 5.86 0.48
N PHE A 132 -8.16 5.25 0.66
CA PHE A 132 -7.24 5.52 1.74
C PHE A 132 -5.93 6.08 1.21
N VAL A 133 -5.38 7.02 1.96
CA VAL A 133 -4.05 7.59 1.77
C VAL A 133 -3.09 6.91 2.73
N LEU A 134 -1.96 6.46 2.19
CA LEU A 134 -0.76 6.06 2.90
C LEU A 134 0.26 7.19 2.72
N LEU A 135 0.62 7.82 3.82
CA LEU A 135 1.64 8.87 3.87
C LEU A 135 2.92 8.29 4.46
N LEU A 136 3.97 8.28 3.65
CA LEU A 136 5.30 7.79 4.01
C LEU A 136 6.25 8.98 4.09
N ASP A 137 6.96 9.12 5.21
CA ASP A 137 7.98 10.14 5.38
C ASP A 137 9.37 9.51 5.19
N PRO A 138 10.12 9.85 4.12
CA PRO A 138 11.46 9.29 3.90
C PRO A 138 12.50 9.77 4.92
N ARG A 139 12.13 10.71 5.80
CA ARG A 139 12.96 11.07 6.97
C ARG A 139 12.93 10.00 8.05
N ASP A 140 11.93 9.11 8.04
CA ASP A 140 11.90 7.94 8.93
C ASP A 140 12.99 6.94 8.51
N PRO A 141 13.88 6.51 9.41
CA PRO A 141 14.99 5.60 9.08
C PRO A 141 14.56 4.26 8.47
N GLN A 142 13.41 3.70 8.87
CA GLN A 142 12.95 2.42 8.35
C GLN A 142 12.43 2.55 6.91
N ILE A 143 11.72 3.65 6.63
CA ILE A 143 11.27 3.97 5.27
C ILE A 143 12.48 4.28 4.39
N ALA A 144 13.40 5.12 4.87
CA ALA A 144 14.63 5.47 4.16
C ALA A 144 15.45 4.23 3.77
N THR A 145 15.63 3.30 4.70
CA THR A 145 16.37 2.05 4.45
C THR A 145 15.70 1.19 3.38
N GLN A 146 14.38 1.09 3.38
CA GLN A 146 13.66 0.33 2.37
C GLN A 146 13.70 1.00 1.00
N ILE A 147 13.60 2.33 0.94
CA ILE A 147 13.78 3.12 -0.27
C ILE A 147 15.18 2.93 -0.83
N GLN A 148 16.21 3.03 0.02
CA GLN A 148 17.60 2.86 -0.41
C GLN A 148 17.84 1.45 -0.97
N ASN A 149 17.34 0.41 -0.30
CA ASN A 149 17.41 -0.96 -0.80
C ASN A 149 16.74 -1.14 -2.18
N ILE A 150 15.64 -0.41 -2.45
CA ILE A 150 15.00 -0.40 -3.78
C ILE A 150 15.93 0.27 -4.79
N VAL A 151 16.48 1.43 -4.46
CA VAL A 151 17.39 2.21 -5.31
C VAL A 151 18.65 1.40 -5.65
N ASP A 152 19.29 0.78 -4.66
CA ASP A 152 20.51 -0.01 -4.83
C ASP A 152 20.28 -1.20 -5.78
N ARG A 153 19.15 -1.90 -5.60
CA ARG A 153 18.77 -3.01 -6.51
C ARG A 153 18.53 -2.52 -7.94
N ILE A 154 17.99 -1.33 -8.12
CA ILE A 154 17.80 -0.76 -9.46
C ILE A 154 19.15 -0.42 -10.08
N ASP A 155 20.03 0.21 -9.30
CA ASP A 155 21.37 0.59 -9.75
C ASP A 155 22.19 -0.65 -10.17
N GLU A 156 22.24 -1.68 -9.33
CA GLU A 156 22.86 -2.97 -9.67
C GLU A 156 22.33 -3.54 -10.99
N ARG A 157 21.01 -3.49 -11.20
CA ARG A 157 20.37 -4.03 -12.40
C ARG A 157 20.63 -3.17 -13.63
N LEU A 158 20.63 -1.85 -13.51
CA LEU A 158 20.99 -0.95 -14.59
C LEU A 158 22.44 -1.16 -15.01
N ASN A 159 23.36 -1.22 -14.04
CA ASN A 159 24.79 -1.43 -14.29
C ASN A 159 25.09 -2.82 -14.88
N SER A 160 24.27 -3.83 -14.56
CA SER A 160 24.35 -5.15 -15.20
C SER A 160 23.93 -5.18 -16.67
N GLY A 161 23.28 -4.12 -17.17
CA GLY A 161 22.71 -4.06 -18.53
C GLY A 161 21.50 -4.98 -18.76
N GLY A 162 21.04 -5.68 -17.72
CA GLY A 162 19.91 -6.61 -17.78
C GLY A 162 18.54 -5.91 -17.81
N LYS A 163 17.52 -6.59 -18.31
CA LYS A 163 16.13 -6.12 -18.18
C LYS A 163 15.58 -6.53 -16.81
N PHE A 164 14.79 -5.67 -16.19
CA PHE A 164 14.19 -5.94 -14.88
C PHE A 164 12.78 -5.35 -14.75
N CYS A 165 12.02 -5.93 -13.81
CA CYS A 165 10.76 -5.40 -13.31
C CYS A 165 10.67 -5.68 -11.81
N LEU A 166 10.85 -4.63 -11.00
CA LEU A 166 10.63 -4.68 -9.57
C LEU A 166 9.18 -4.31 -9.28
N LYS A 167 8.45 -5.19 -8.63
CA LYS A 167 7.09 -4.95 -8.14
C LYS A 167 7.16 -4.62 -6.66
N ILE A 168 6.70 -3.45 -6.27
CA ILE A 168 6.61 -3.04 -4.85
C ILE A 168 5.16 -3.17 -4.43
N THR A 169 4.90 -3.91 -3.35
CA THR A 169 3.54 -4.23 -2.89
C THR A 169 3.33 -3.85 -1.43
N PHE A 170 2.15 -3.28 -1.17
CA PHE A 170 1.58 -3.02 0.16
C PHE A 170 0.42 -3.97 0.49
N SER A 171 0.00 -4.86 -0.43
CA SER A 171 -1.20 -5.69 -0.25
C SER A 171 -1.15 -6.54 1.02
N ASP A 172 -0.07 -7.29 1.24
CA ASP A 172 0.07 -8.16 2.43
C ASP A 172 -0.09 -7.40 3.75
N LEU A 173 0.27 -6.11 3.75
CA LEU A 173 0.14 -5.27 4.92
C LEU A 173 -1.31 -4.78 5.09
N LEU A 174 -1.92 -4.33 4.00
CA LEU A 174 -3.32 -3.88 4.00
C LEU A 174 -4.29 -5.04 4.33
N ASP A 175 -4.01 -6.25 3.84
CA ASP A 175 -4.80 -7.46 4.13
C ASP A 175 -4.75 -7.87 5.60
N ARG A 176 -3.66 -7.54 6.32
CA ARG A 176 -3.56 -7.75 7.77
C ARG A 176 -4.39 -6.76 8.57
N LEU A 177 -4.64 -5.58 8.01
CA LEU A 177 -5.46 -4.57 8.65
C LEU A 177 -6.94 -5.02 8.60
N THR A 178 -7.39 -5.64 7.51
CA THR A 178 -8.74 -6.18 7.37
C THR A 178 -9.10 -7.21 8.45
N LEU A 179 -10.21 -7.00 9.15
CA LEU A 179 -10.79 -7.97 10.09
C LEU A 179 -11.08 -9.31 9.41
N ASP A 180 -10.83 -10.41 10.13
CA ASP A 180 -10.99 -11.77 9.59
C ASP A 180 -12.40 -12.04 9.05
N GLU A 181 -13.44 -11.50 9.71
CA GLU A 181 -14.83 -11.64 9.28
C GLU A 181 -15.15 -10.98 7.93
N PHE A 182 -14.33 -10.02 7.49
CA PHE A 182 -14.53 -9.31 6.23
C PHE A 182 -13.54 -9.70 5.13
N LYS A 183 -12.60 -10.62 5.39
CA LYS A 183 -11.53 -10.97 4.42
C LYS A 183 -12.05 -11.53 3.10
N ASP A 184 -13.18 -12.22 3.10
CA ASP A 184 -13.76 -12.80 1.88
C ASP A 184 -14.49 -11.75 1.02
N LEU A 185 -14.84 -10.60 1.61
CA LEU A 185 -15.64 -9.56 0.97
C LEU A 185 -14.86 -8.26 0.71
N VAL A 186 -13.67 -8.11 1.30
CA VAL A 186 -12.87 -6.88 1.23
C VAL A 186 -11.61 -7.11 0.43
N TYR A 187 -11.37 -6.21 -0.53
CA TYR A 187 -10.23 -6.25 -1.43
C TYR A 187 -9.50 -4.91 -1.42
N TRP A 188 -8.19 -4.94 -1.25
CA TRP A 188 -7.33 -3.77 -1.44
C TRP A 188 -6.82 -3.70 -2.87
N LEU A 189 -7.14 -2.58 -3.52
CA LEU A 189 -6.82 -2.31 -4.91
C LEU A 189 -5.86 -1.13 -4.99
N ASN A 190 -5.15 -1.01 -6.11
CA ASN A 190 -4.12 0.02 -6.30
C ASN A 190 -3.03 -0.02 -5.20
N SER A 191 -2.72 -1.20 -4.66
CA SER A 191 -1.77 -1.44 -3.56
C SER A 191 -0.35 -1.78 -4.05
N GLU A 192 -0.10 -1.71 -5.35
CA GLU A 192 1.16 -2.09 -5.98
C GLU A 192 1.67 -1.02 -6.95
N LEU A 193 3.00 -0.89 -7.03
CA LEU A 193 3.66 -0.10 -8.06
C LEU A 193 4.77 -0.92 -8.69
N SER A 194 5.24 -0.52 -9.88
CA SER A 194 6.35 -1.22 -10.53
C SER A 194 7.42 -0.28 -11.02
N ILE A 195 8.66 -0.72 -10.93
CA ILE A 195 9.83 0.00 -11.44
C ILE A 195 10.51 -0.92 -12.46
N THR A 196 10.67 -0.47 -13.70
CA THR A 196 11.15 -1.34 -14.79
C THR A 196 11.88 -0.55 -15.87
N ASN A 197 12.86 -1.20 -16.52
CA ASN A 197 13.47 -0.71 -17.76
C ASN A 197 12.87 -1.38 -19.03
N HIS A 198 11.93 -2.32 -18.86
CA HIS A 198 11.34 -3.12 -19.93
C HIS A 198 9.81 -2.99 -19.97
N CYS A 199 9.09 -3.90 -19.30
CA CYS A 199 7.63 -3.88 -19.22
C CYS A 199 7.14 -4.70 -18.02
N ARG A 200 5.93 -4.37 -17.54
CA ARG A 200 5.22 -5.21 -16.57
C ARG A 200 4.92 -6.60 -17.13
N PRO A 201 4.84 -7.62 -16.27
CA PRO A 201 4.37 -8.93 -16.69
C PRO A 201 2.93 -8.83 -17.22
N ASN A 202 2.66 -9.53 -18.30
CA ASN A 202 1.30 -9.67 -18.82
C ASN A 202 0.57 -10.72 -17.98
N GLN A 203 -0.36 -10.26 -17.13
CA GLN A 203 -1.11 -11.13 -16.21
C GLN A 203 -1.91 -12.22 -16.95
N LEU A 204 -2.48 -11.93 -18.12
CA LEU A 204 -3.22 -12.93 -18.92
C LEU A 204 -2.33 -14.09 -19.35
N LEU A 205 -1.09 -13.79 -19.75
CA LEU A 205 -0.12 -14.81 -20.14
C LEU A 205 0.54 -15.48 -18.93
N GLN A 206 0.32 -14.99 -17.70
CA GLN A 206 0.85 -15.58 -16.47
C GLN A 206 -0.18 -16.36 -15.63
N LEU A 207 -1.49 -16.16 -15.85
CA LEU A 207 -2.54 -16.87 -15.10
C LEU A 207 -2.45 -18.41 -15.25
N ASN A 208 -2.58 -19.13 -14.14
CA ASN A 208 -2.59 -20.60 -14.06
C ASN A 208 -4.00 -21.13 -13.80
N LEU A 209 -5.04 -20.62 -14.49
CA LEU A 209 -6.38 -21.21 -14.34
C LEU A 209 -6.51 -22.49 -15.14
N TRP A 210 -6.27 -23.61 -14.47
CA TRP A 210 -6.39 -24.98 -14.99
C TRP A 210 -7.69 -25.21 -15.79
N THR A 211 -8.79 -24.55 -15.42
CA THR A 211 -10.11 -24.61 -16.08
C THR A 211 -10.23 -23.72 -17.33
N PHE A 212 -9.50 -22.60 -17.42
CA PHE A 212 -9.48 -21.72 -18.60
C PHE A 212 -8.64 -22.33 -19.74
N TRP A 213 -7.64 -23.14 -19.39
CA TRP A 213 -6.63 -23.67 -20.32
C TRP A 213 -7.06 -24.93 -21.08
N CYS A 214 -8.08 -25.67 -20.64
CA CYS A 214 -8.63 -26.79 -21.42
C CYS A 214 -9.33 -26.34 -22.72
N ALA A 215 -9.95 -25.15 -22.72
CA ALA A 215 -10.60 -24.58 -23.91
C ALA A 215 -9.64 -23.78 -24.81
N MET A 216 -8.52 -23.27 -24.26
CA MET A 216 -7.56 -22.38 -24.95
C MET A 216 -6.15 -22.97 -25.02
N LEU A 217 -6.03 -24.30 -25.01
CA LEU A 217 -4.76 -25.04 -25.03
C LEU A 217 -3.80 -24.59 -26.16
N PRO A 218 -4.26 -24.31 -27.40
CA PRO A 218 -3.36 -23.84 -28.46
C PRO A 218 -2.74 -22.47 -28.15
N VAL A 219 -3.51 -21.55 -27.56
CA VAL A 219 -3.02 -20.22 -27.16
C VAL A 219 -2.03 -20.33 -25.99
N PHE A 220 -2.25 -21.29 -25.08
CA PHE A 220 -1.30 -21.59 -24.00
C PHE A 220 0.07 -22.00 -24.54
N LEU A 221 0.09 -23.00 -25.43
CA LEU A 221 1.33 -23.55 -25.98
C LEU A 221 2.04 -22.57 -26.90
N MET A 222 1.30 -21.80 -27.70
CA MET A 222 1.89 -20.92 -28.71
C MET A 222 2.21 -19.51 -28.22
N ALA A 223 1.54 -19.01 -27.17
CA ALA A 223 1.75 -17.64 -26.69
C ALA A 223 2.23 -17.59 -25.22
N SER A 224 1.52 -18.26 -24.30
CA SER A 224 1.80 -18.17 -22.86
C SER A 224 3.15 -18.80 -22.48
N LEU A 225 3.39 -20.06 -22.89
CA LEU A 225 4.63 -20.77 -22.57
C LEU A 225 5.88 -20.09 -23.15
N PRO A 226 5.93 -19.73 -24.45
CA PRO A 226 7.04 -19.00 -25.02
C PRO A 226 7.27 -17.67 -24.32
N TYR A 227 6.20 -16.92 -24.02
CA TYR A 227 6.29 -15.66 -23.29
C TYR A 227 6.94 -15.84 -21.91
N ARG A 228 6.48 -16.82 -21.12
CA ARG A 228 7.03 -17.09 -19.78
C ARG A 228 8.50 -17.50 -19.85
N PHE A 229 8.86 -18.36 -20.80
CA PHE A 229 10.24 -18.82 -20.97
C PHE A 229 11.17 -17.67 -21.37
N VAL A 230 10.80 -16.91 -22.40
CA VAL A 230 11.55 -15.73 -22.83
C VAL A 230 11.67 -14.74 -21.69
N ARG A 231 10.58 -14.42 -20.98
CA ARG A 231 10.62 -13.47 -19.87
C ARG A 231 11.54 -13.93 -18.75
N LYS A 232 11.47 -15.21 -18.36
CA LYS A 232 12.32 -15.77 -17.31
C LYS A 232 13.82 -15.72 -17.63
N ILE A 233 14.18 -15.80 -18.92
CA ILE A 233 15.58 -15.71 -19.38
C ILE A 233 16.03 -14.25 -19.51
N TYR A 234 15.21 -13.40 -20.10
CA TYR A 234 15.62 -12.06 -20.50
C TYR A 234 15.31 -10.97 -19.49
N CYS A 235 14.39 -11.19 -18.56
CA CYS A 235 13.89 -10.19 -17.62
C CYS A 235 13.91 -10.71 -16.18
N HIS A 236 14.56 -9.96 -15.30
CA HIS A 236 14.54 -10.23 -13.87
C HIS A 236 13.28 -9.63 -13.24
N ASP A 237 12.28 -10.46 -12.98
CA ASP A 237 11.11 -10.08 -12.20
C ASP A 237 11.36 -10.34 -10.71
N GLN A 238 11.16 -9.32 -9.87
CA GLN A 238 11.29 -9.45 -8.43
C GLN A 238 10.15 -8.72 -7.73
N GLU A 239 9.58 -9.33 -6.70
CA GLU A 239 8.61 -8.70 -5.81
C GLU A 239 9.31 -8.24 -4.51
N ILE A 240 9.10 -6.99 -4.15
CA ILE A 240 9.59 -6.34 -2.94
C ILE A 240 8.37 -5.99 -2.10
N ARG A 241 8.26 -6.63 -0.93
CA ARG A 241 7.22 -6.34 0.03
C ARG A 241 7.70 -5.22 0.92
N PHE A 242 6.99 -4.10 0.92
CA PHE A 242 7.25 -3.06 1.90
C PHE A 242 6.88 -3.62 3.27
N ARG A 243 7.73 -3.44 4.28
CA ARG A 243 7.50 -3.93 5.65
C ARG A 243 7.54 -2.73 6.57
N VAL A 244 6.36 -2.18 6.84
CA VAL A 244 6.21 -0.98 7.65
C VAL A 244 5.05 -1.15 8.61
N ARG A 245 5.10 -0.37 9.69
CA ARG A 245 4.00 -0.28 10.64
C ARG A 245 3.12 0.90 10.31
N PHE A 246 1.82 0.66 10.32
CA PHE A 246 0.81 1.69 10.10
C PHE A 246 0.31 2.22 11.42
N LYS A 247 0.15 3.54 11.48
CA LYS A 247 -0.84 4.14 12.36
C LYS A 247 -1.98 4.60 11.49
N LEU A 248 -3.13 4.05 11.79
CA LEU A 248 -4.38 4.51 11.23
C LEU A 248 -4.84 5.72 12.05
N GLU A 249 -4.98 6.87 11.38
CA GLU A 249 -5.41 8.11 12.01
C GLU A 249 -6.82 8.45 11.56
N PHE A 250 -7.71 8.64 12.54
CA PHE A 250 -9.11 8.93 12.33
C PHE A 250 -9.44 10.32 12.84
N CYS A 251 -10.09 11.12 12.02
CA CYS A 251 -10.61 12.41 12.46
C CYS A 251 -12.07 12.22 12.92
N PRO A 252 -12.48 12.80 14.05
CA PRO A 252 -13.83 12.62 14.61
C PRO A 252 -14.95 13.11 13.69
N GLU A 253 -14.65 13.98 12.74
CA GLU A 253 -15.57 14.54 11.73
C GLU A 253 -15.31 13.96 10.32
N THR A 254 -14.70 12.78 10.21
CA THR A 254 -14.37 12.22 8.89
C THR A 254 -15.64 11.77 8.16
N VAL A 255 -15.96 12.47 7.08
CA VAL A 255 -16.93 12.02 6.07
C VAL A 255 -16.23 11.00 5.18
N LEU A 256 -16.77 9.79 5.02
CA LEU A 256 -16.28 8.87 4.00
C LEU A 256 -16.93 9.19 2.66
N VAL A 257 -16.13 9.17 1.61
CA VAL A 257 -16.66 9.14 0.25
C VAL A 257 -16.78 7.70 -0.18
N LEU A 258 -18.01 7.26 -0.38
CA LEU A 258 -18.35 5.93 -0.84
C LEU A 258 -18.78 6.00 -2.31
N HIS A 259 -18.19 5.13 -3.12
CA HIS A 259 -18.57 4.97 -4.52
C HIS A 259 -19.33 3.65 -4.68
N PHE A 260 -20.64 3.73 -4.77
CA PHE A 260 -21.50 2.55 -4.89
C PHE A 260 -21.54 2.01 -6.32
N TYR A 261 -21.66 0.69 -6.45
CA TYR A 261 -21.86 0.03 -7.73
C TYR A 261 -22.82 -1.16 -7.61
N SER A 262 -23.64 -1.37 -8.65
CA SER A 262 -24.69 -2.40 -8.64
C SER A 262 -24.50 -3.53 -9.65
N PHE A 263 -23.59 -3.46 -10.62
CA PHE A 263 -23.19 -4.60 -11.49
C PHE A 263 -21.83 -4.32 -12.14
N ASP A 264 -21.67 -3.12 -12.70
CA ASP A 264 -20.42 -2.67 -13.30
C ASP A 264 -19.48 -2.10 -12.24
N ARG A 265 -18.40 -2.83 -11.96
CA ARG A 265 -17.38 -2.41 -11.00
C ARG A 265 -16.62 -1.20 -11.56
N PRO A 266 -16.51 -0.08 -10.83
CA PRO A 266 -15.73 1.06 -11.29
C PRO A 266 -14.25 0.68 -11.34
N ILE A 267 -13.50 1.40 -12.19
CA ILE A 267 -12.04 1.31 -12.15
C ILE A 267 -11.61 2.00 -10.84
N PRO A 268 -10.89 1.32 -9.93
CA PRO A 268 -10.52 1.86 -8.63
C PRO A 268 -9.73 3.17 -8.77
N GLY A 269 -10.16 4.22 -8.06
CA GLY A 269 -9.58 5.56 -8.15
C GLY A 269 -9.94 6.34 -9.42
N ARG A 270 -10.70 5.80 -10.38
CA ARG A 270 -11.09 6.52 -11.61
C ARG A 270 -12.59 6.73 -11.69
N TYR A 271 -13.02 7.81 -11.07
CA TYR A 271 -14.42 8.09 -10.80
C TYR A 271 -14.97 9.28 -11.60
N TYR A 272 -14.19 9.92 -12.47
CA TYR A 272 -14.62 11.07 -13.27
C TYR A 272 -15.88 10.79 -14.10
N THR A 273 -15.97 9.59 -14.68
CA THR A 273 -17.14 9.17 -15.47
C THR A 273 -18.36 8.83 -14.61
N ASN A 274 -18.16 8.60 -13.31
CA ASN A 274 -19.16 8.12 -12.36
C ASN A 274 -19.43 9.12 -11.24
N GLY A 275 -19.20 10.41 -11.48
CA GLY A 275 -19.39 11.53 -10.53
C GLY A 275 -20.71 11.54 -9.74
N LYS A 276 -21.77 10.93 -10.29
CA LYS A 276 -23.10 10.89 -9.67
C LYS A 276 -23.29 9.75 -8.66
N LEU A 277 -22.32 8.84 -8.54
CA LEU A 277 -22.37 7.67 -7.65
C LEU A 277 -21.60 7.87 -6.35
N PHE A 278 -21.20 9.11 -6.09
CA PHE A 278 -20.53 9.53 -4.86
C PHE A 278 -21.59 9.77 -3.80
N VAL A 279 -21.43 9.09 -2.67
CA VAL A 279 -22.21 9.36 -1.48
C VAL A 279 -21.22 9.68 -0.37
N GLU A 280 -21.32 10.91 0.13
CA GLU A 280 -20.69 11.32 1.36
C GLU A 280 -21.49 10.73 2.52
N ARG A 281 -20.81 9.94 3.36
CA ARG A 281 -21.38 9.32 4.55
C ARG A 281 -20.57 9.74 5.76
N ASP A 282 -21.23 10.39 6.70
CA ASP A 282 -20.68 10.61 8.03
C ASP A 282 -20.35 9.25 8.65
N CYS A 283 -19.09 9.06 9.04
CA CYS A 283 -18.65 7.84 9.66
C CYS A 283 -17.92 8.19 10.95
N CYS A 284 -18.40 7.65 12.07
CA CYS A 284 -17.69 7.85 13.33
C CYS A 284 -16.36 7.07 13.31
N PRO A 285 -15.34 7.53 14.06
CA PRO A 285 -14.05 6.83 14.14
C PRO A 285 -14.17 5.35 14.50
N THR A 286 -15.15 4.99 15.33
CA THR A 286 -15.39 3.60 15.73
C THR A 286 -15.87 2.74 14.56
N GLU A 287 -16.89 3.18 13.81
CA GLU A 287 -17.36 2.49 12.59
C GLU A 287 -16.24 2.35 11.57
N LEU A 288 -15.46 3.41 11.38
CA LEU A 288 -14.33 3.41 10.46
C LEU A 288 -13.20 2.49 10.93
N SER A 289 -12.95 2.37 12.22
CA SER A 289 -11.97 1.43 12.76
C SER A 289 -12.35 -0.02 12.52
N TYR A 290 -13.64 -0.35 12.59
CA TYR A 290 -14.14 -1.68 12.22
C TYR A 290 -13.98 -1.97 10.72
N LEU A 291 -13.98 -0.95 9.85
CA LEU A 291 -13.75 -1.15 8.43
C LEU A 291 -12.30 -1.56 8.12
N VAL A 292 -11.34 -1.15 8.94
CA VAL A 292 -9.92 -1.16 8.58
C VAL A 292 -9.03 -1.96 9.52
N CYS A 293 -9.40 -2.24 10.78
CA CYS A 293 -8.44 -2.82 11.73
C CYS A 293 -8.97 -4.02 12.54
N ARG A 294 -8.10 -5.04 12.69
CA ARG A 294 -7.96 -5.81 13.92
C ARG A 294 -6.97 -5.06 14.83
N GLU A 295 -7.34 -4.74 16.07
CA GLU A 295 -6.33 -4.32 17.06
C GLU A 295 -5.26 -5.41 17.11
N ALA A 296 -4.01 -5.02 16.91
CA ALA A 296 -2.89 -5.95 16.99
C ALA A 296 -2.82 -6.51 18.41
N GLN A 297 -3.38 -7.69 18.64
CA GLN A 297 -2.89 -8.52 19.73
C GLN A 297 -1.48 -8.95 19.36
N ASP A 298 -0.54 -8.72 20.27
CA ASP A 298 0.86 -9.08 20.16
C ASP A 298 1.02 -10.55 19.75
N ASP A 299 1.17 -10.81 18.45
CA ASP A 299 1.54 -12.13 17.89
C ASP A 299 3.04 -12.41 18.10
N LEU A 300 3.52 -12.17 19.33
CA LEU A 300 4.75 -12.75 19.87
C LEU A 300 4.48 -14.00 20.71
N SER A 301 3.21 -14.36 20.96
CA SER A 301 2.88 -15.54 21.77
C SER A 301 2.85 -16.89 21.01
N CYS A 302 3.07 -16.89 19.69
CA CYS A 302 3.03 -18.12 18.88
C CYS A 302 4.40 -18.76 18.58
N ILE A 303 5.50 -18.28 19.16
CA ILE A 303 6.83 -18.91 18.98
C ILE A 303 7.27 -19.79 20.16
N GLU A 304 6.62 -19.75 21.34
CA GLU A 304 7.04 -20.58 22.48
C GLU A 304 6.20 -21.83 22.76
N LYS A 305 5.12 -22.09 22.03
CA LYS A 305 4.32 -23.33 22.22
C LYS A 305 4.66 -24.49 21.28
N SER A 306 5.75 -24.39 20.51
CA SER A 306 6.26 -25.48 19.67
C SER A 306 7.57 -26.11 20.17
N LYS A 307 8.02 -25.76 21.39
CA LYS A 307 9.15 -26.41 22.09
C LYS A 307 8.81 -26.75 23.55
N SER A 308 7.71 -27.43 23.79
CA SER A 308 7.48 -28.15 25.05
C SER A 308 6.43 -29.24 24.84
N ASN A 309 6.71 -30.19 23.95
CA ASN A 309 6.03 -31.49 23.88
C ASN A 309 6.90 -32.46 23.07
N SER A 310 8.09 -32.73 23.60
CA SER A 310 8.86 -33.96 23.34
C SER A 310 9.99 -34.04 24.38
N VAL A 311 10.11 -35.22 25.01
CA VAL A 311 10.98 -35.57 26.14
C VAL A 311 10.42 -35.04 27.48
N GLU A 312 9.89 -35.83 28.41
CA GLU A 312 10.01 -37.26 28.75
C GLU A 312 8.69 -37.74 29.37
#